data_AF-A0A119HFG0-F1
#
_entry.id   AF-A0A119HFG0-F1
#
_cell.length_a   1.000
_cell.length_b   1.000
_cell.length_c   1.000
_cell.angle_alpha   90.00
_cell.angle_beta   90.00
_cell.angle_gamma   90.00
#
_symmetry.space_group_name_H-M   'P 1'
#
loop_
_entity.id
_entity.type
_entity.pdbx_description
1 polymer ?
#
loop_
_entity_poly.entity_id
_entity_poly.type
_entity_poly.pdbx_seq_one_letter_code
_entity_poly.pdbx_strand_id
1 'polypeptide(L)'
;MIGNIVQYTLYTLLFLAATLAVAGFYLAFHARRGKLLEAETNTALAGLSLLSAISPYIGLFGTVWHIIQALSGIGGGNLNVAAIARPIGEALYATLWGLGTAIVALIAYRVILELLPDAEERDAVASKATVEMPEA
;
A
#
# COMPACT_ATOMS: atom_id res chain seq x y z
N MET A 1 9.19 -18.64 22.84
CA MET A 1 9.34 -19.00 21.40
C MET A 1 8.28 -18.38 20.48
N ILE A 2 7.35 -17.54 20.96
CA ILE A 2 6.29 -16.88 20.14
C ILE A 2 6.75 -15.57 19.48
N GLY A 3 7.82 -14.93 19.98
CA GLY A 3 8.32 -13.66 19.44
C GLY A 3 8.81 -13.69 17.98
N ASN A 4 9.06 -14.89 17.42
CA ASN A 4 9.50 -15.04 16.03
C ASN A 4 8.33 -15.16 15.03
N ILE A 5 7.17 -15.67 15.43
CA ILE A 5 6.06 -15.96 14.50
C ILE A 5 5.45 -14.68 13.95
N VAL A 6 5.25 -13.67 14.81
CA VAL A 6 4.69 -12.38 14.41
C VAL A 6 5.69 -11.64 13.51
N GLN A 7 6.97 -11.68 13.85
CA GLN A 7 8.04 -11.09 13.05
C GLN A 7 8.17 -11.75 11.67
N TYR A 8 8.09 -13.09 11.57
CA TYR A 8 8.08 -13.80 10.28
C TYR A 8 6.82 -13.55 9.47
N THR A 9 5.66 -13.44 10.11
CA THR A 9 4.38 -13.14 9.44
C THR A 9 4.39 -11.73 8.87
N LEU A 10 4.94 -10.77 9.61
CA LEU A 10 5.13 -9.41 9.15
C LEU A 10 6.19 -9.31 8.04
N TYR A 11 7.33 -9.99 8.14
CA TYR A 11 8.33 -9.98 7.07
C TYR A 11 7.86 -10.67 5.79
N THR A 12 7.08 -11.76 5.89
CA THR A 12 6.52 -12.44 4.72
C THR A 12 5.43 -11.62 4.05
N LEU A 13 4.57 -10.93 4.80
CA LEU A 13 3.62 -9.95 4.24
C LEU A 13 4.32 -8.75 3.60
N LEU A 14 5.40 -8.24 4.21
CA LEU A 14 6.20 -7.15 3.65
C LEU A 14 6.90 -7.57 2.36
N PHE A 15 7.51 -8.76 2.33
CA PHE A 15 8.15 -9.32 1.14
C PHE A 15 7.12 -9.56 0.03
N LEU A 16 5.93 -10.05 0.36
CA LEU A 16 4.82 -10.25 -0.59
C LEU A 16 4.31 -8.91 -1.16
N ALA A 17 4.11 -7.90 -0.31
CA ALA A 17 3.67 -6.58 -0.75
C ALA A 17 4.73 -5.88 -1.62
N ALA A 18 6.01 -5.99 -1.24
CA ALA A 18 7.12 -5.44 -2.03
C ALA A 18 7.30 -6.15 -3.37
N THR A 19 7.18 -7.48 -3.41
CA THR A 19 7.23 -8.24 -4.68
C THR A 19 6.03 -7.96 -5.57
N LEU A 20 4.82 -7.81 -5.02
CA LEU A 20 3.64 -7.41 -5.78
C LEU A 20 3.75 -5.97 -6.31
N ALA A 21 4.29 -5.05 -5.52
CA ALA A 21 4.54 -3.67 -5.96
C ALA A 21 5.60 -3.61 -7.06
N VAL A 22 6.70 -4.37 -6.93
CA VAL A 22 7.76 -4.47 -7.95
C VAL A 22 7.25 -5.20 -9.20
N ALA A 23 6.43 -6.23 -9.06
CA ALA A 23 5.79 -6.93 -10.19
C ALA A 23 4.79 -6.03 -10.93
N GLY A 24 3.99 -5.26 -10.19
CA GLY A 24 3.09 -4.25 -10.74
C GLY A 24 3.86 -3.14 -11.45
N PHE A 25 4.99 -2.70 -10.89
CA PHE A 25 5.90 -1.75 -11.53
C PHE A 25 6.57 -2.33 -12.78
N TYR A 26 6.95 -3.62 -12.77
CA TYR A 26 7.51 -4.32 -13.94
C TYR A 26 6.51 -4.45 -15.08
N LEU A 27 5.26 -4.75 -14.75
CA LEU A 27 4.16 -4.84 -15.71
C LEU A 27 3.81 -3.46 -16.28
N ALA A 28 3.75 -2.43 -15.42
CA ALA A 28 3.54 -1.04 -15.84
C ALA A 28 4.71 -0.50 -16.69
N PHE A 29 5.94 -0.91 -16.40
CA PHE A 29 7.11 -0.57 -17.20
C PHE A 29 7.12 -1.28 -18.56
N HIS A 30 6.65 -2.54 -18.62
CA HIS A 30 6.52 -3.29 -19.89
C HIS A 30 5.30 -2.89 -20.71
N ALA A 31 4.29 -2.27 -20.10
CA ALA A 31 3.13 -1.69 -20.75
C ALA A 31 3.44 -0.45 -21.63
N ARG A 32 4.72 -0.02 -21.73
CA ARG A 32 5.19 0.99 -22.71
C ARG A 32 4.95 0.63 -24.18
N ARG A 33 4.32 -0.50 -24.51
CA ARG A 33 3.94 -0.89 -25.88
C ARG A 33 2.45 -1.23 -25.99
N GLY A 34 1.61 -0.24 -26.31
CA GLY A 34 0.33 -0.48 -26.98
C GLY A 34 -0.89 0.14 -26.31
N LYS A 35 -1.64 0.94 -27.09
CA LYS A 35 -2.76 1.82 -26.70
C LYS A 35 -4.07 1.11 -26.32
N LEU A 36 -4.05 0.06 -25.47
CA LEU A 36 -5.25 -0.68 -25.03
C LEU A 36 -5.46 -0.71 -23.50
N LEU A 37 -4.74 0.13 -22.74
CA LEU A 37 -4.53 -0.05 -21.28
C LEU A 37 -5.09 1.08 -20.39
N GLU A 38 -6.06 1.86 -20.88
CA GLU A 38 -6.64 2.97 -20.09
C GLU A 38 -7.48 2.48 -18.91
N ALA A 39 -8.29 1.43 -19.11
CA ALA A 39 -9.09 0.82 -18.04
C ALA A 39 -8.21 0.17 -16.95
N GLU A 40 -7.10 -0.45 -17.34
CA GLU A 40 -6.17 -1.07 -16.38
C GLU A 40 -5.40 -0.01 -15.58
N THR A 41 -4.98 1.09 -16.23
CA THR A 41 -4.27 2.18 -15.53
C THR A 41 -5.17 2.84 -14.47
N ASN A 42 -6.45 3.06 -14.79
CA ASN A 42 -7.42 3.59 -13.82
C ASN A 42 -7.65 2.65 -12.64
N THR A 43 -7.69 1.33 -12.89
CA THR A 43 -7.84 0.32 -11.83
C THR A 43 -6.59 0.27 -10.94
N ALA A 44 -5.40 0.37 -11.53
CA ALA A 44 -4.13 0.41 -10.80
C ALA A 44 -3.99 1.68 -9.95
N LEU A 45 -4.35 2.85 -10.49
CA LEU A 45 -4.40 4.13 -9.77
C LEU A 45 -5.39 4.08 -8.60
N ALA A 46 -6.58 3.51 -8.82
CA ALA A 46 -7.57 3.31 -7.77
C ALA A 46 -7.05 2.38 -6.67
N GLY A 47 -6.36 1.30 -7.04
CA GLY A 47 -5.71 0.39 -6.10
C GLY A 47 -4.63 1.07 -5.25
N LEU A 48 -3.75 1.86 -5.86
CA LEU A 48 -2.70 2.62 -5.16
C LEU A 48 -3.30 3.66 -4.19
N SER A 49 -4.31 4.40 -4.65
CA SER A 49 -5.05 5.35 -3.81
C SER A 49 -5.68 4.65 -2.61
N LEU A 50 -6.37 3.53 -2.85
CA LEU A 50 -6.99 2.74 -1.78
C LEU A 50 -5.95 2.22 -0.78
N LEU A 51 -4.84 1.64 -1.26
CA LEU A 51 -3.76 1.14 -0.42
C LEU A 51 -3.17 2.23 0.47
N SER A 52 -2.94 3.43 -0.09
CA SER A 52 -2.44 4.57 0.69
C SER A 52 -3.41 4.98 1.80
N ALA A 53 -4.72 4.89 1.56
CA ALA A 53 -5.75 5.25 2.52
C ALA A 53 -5.96 4.18 3.61
N ILE A 54 -5.95 2.89 3.26
CA ILE A 54 -6.25 1.80 4.22
C ILE A 54 -5.05 1.38 5.07
N SER A 55 -3.83 1.51 4.53
CA SER A 55 -2.61 1.02 5.18
C SER A 55 -2.33 1.59 6.59
N PRO A 56 -2.58 2.90 6.88
CA PRO A 56 -2.42 3.45 8.22
C PRO A 56 -3.36 2.79 9.24
N TYR A 57 -4.59 2.45 8.83
CA TYR A 57 -5.57 1.81 9.72
C TYR A 57 -5.18 0.37 10.06
N ILE A 58 -4.50 -0.34 9.15
CA ILE A 58 -3.95 -1.66 9.42
C ILE A 58 -2.84 -1.58 10.50
N GLY A 59 -1.98 -0.56 10.43
CA GLY A 59 -0.96 -0.31 11.46
C GLY A 59 -1.57 0.04 12.82
N LEU A 60 -2.59 0.91 12.82
CA LEU A 60 -3.34 1.26 14.04
C LEU A 60 -4.00 0.04 14.67
N PHE A 61 -4.67 -0.81 13.87
CA PHE A 61 -5.24 -2.07 14.36
C PHE A 61 -4.18 -2.96 15.02
N GLY A 62 -2.99 -3.07 14.40
CA GLY A 62 -1.85 -3.79 14.96
C GLY A 62 -1.41 -3.26 16.33
N THR A 63 -1.36 -1.93 16.52
CA THR A 63 -1.07 -1.36 17.85
C THR A 63 -2.10 -1.72 18.89
N VAL A 64 -3.39 -1.60 18.55
CA VAL A 64 -4.49 -1.87 19.48
C VAL A 64 -4.43 -3.32 19.95
N TRP A 65 -4.23 -4.26 19.03
CA TRP A 65 -4.10 -5.68 19.34
C TRP A 65 -2.94 -5.98 20.30
N HIS A 66 -1.75 -5.42 20.04
CA HIS A 66 -0.57 -5.63 20.90
C HIS A 66 -0.74 -5.00 22.28
N ILE A 67 -1.37 -3.82 22.35
CA ILE A 67 -1.66 -3.16 23.64
C ILE A 67 -2.66 -3.99 24.45
N ILE A 68 -3.71 -4.55 23.83
CA ILE A 68 -4.66 -5.43 24.52
C ILE A 68 -3.93 -6.65 25.10
N GLN A 69 -3.02 -7.27 24.34
CA GLN A 69 -2.21 -8.39 24.85
C GLN A 69 -1.31 -7.97 26.01
N ALA A 70 -0.63 -6.82 25.90
CA ALA A 70 0.24 -6.28 26.94
C ALA A 70 -0.51 -6.08 28.26
N LEU A 71 -1.71 -5.51 28.19
CA LEU A 71 -2.54 -5.19 29.35
C LEU A 71 -3.25 -6.42 29.92
N SER A 72 -3.60 -7.40 29.07
CA SER A 72 -4.24 -8.64 29.52
C SER A 72 -3.34 -9.45 30.47
N GLY A 73 -2.02 -9.35 30.32
CA GLY A 73 -1.04 -9.98 31.22
C GLY A 73 -0.96 -9.38 32.62
N ILE A 74 -1.55 -8.19 32.84
CA ILE A 74 -1.45 -7.43 34.10
C ILE A 74 -2.60 -7.75 35.06
N GLY A 75 -3.67 -8.39 34.59
CA GLY A 75 -4.91 -8.64 35.36
C GLY A 75 -4.72 -9.44 36.67
N GLY A 76 -3.57 -10.07 36.88
CA GLY A 76 -3.22 -10.83 38.10
C GLY A 76 -2.61 -10.01 39.24
N GLY A 77 -2.52 -8.68 39.14
CA GLY A 77 -2.11 -7.79 40.25
C GLY A 77 -0.61 -7.49 40.38
N ASN A 78 0.26 -8.14 39.59
CA ASN A 78 1.69 -7.84 39.55
C ASN A 78 2.04 -7.07 38.27
N LEU A 79 2.17 -5.75 38.40
CA LEU A 79 2.67 -4.86 37.34
C LEU A 79 4.18 -5.01 37.19
N ASN A 80 4.62 -5.89 36.29
CA ASN A 80 6.03 -5.97 35.90
C ASN A 80 6.29 -5.10 34.66
N VAL A 81 6.98 -3.96 34.84
CA VAL A 81 7.30 -3.02 33.75
C VAL A 81 8.11 -3.68 32.63
N ALA A 82 9.00 -4.62 32.97
CA ALA A 82 9.79 -5.36 31.98
C ALA A 82 8.90 -6.27 31.11
N ALA A 83 7.77 -6.75 31.64
CA ALA A 83 6.84 -7.61 30.90
C ALA A 83 5.99 -6.85 29.87
N ILE A 84 5.71 -5.56 30.12
CA ILE A 84 4.89 -4.72 29.22
C ILE A 84 5.74 -3.97 28.18
N ALA A 85 7.01 -3.70 28.47
CA ALA A 85 7.87 -2.90 27.60
C ALA A 85 8.03 -3.49 26.20
N ARG A 86 8.12 -4.83 26.10
CA ARG A 86 8.30 -5.51 24.81
C ARG A 86 7.04 -5.49 23.93
N PRO A 87 5.85 -5.93 24.38
CA PRO A 87 4.63 -5.86 23.58
C PRO A 87 4.29 -4.44 23.11
N ILE A 88 4.57 -3.43 23.93
CA ILE A 88 4.36 -2.02 23.56
C ILE A 88 5.36 -1.59 22.47
N GLY A 89 6.62 -2.02 22.55
CA GLY A 89 7.59 -1.81 21.48
C GLY A 89 7.16 -2.45 20.16
N GLU A 90 6.65 -3.69 20.21
CA GLU A 90 6.11 -4.42 19.06
C GLU A 90 4.87 -3.70 18.46
N ALA A 91 4.04 -3.09 19.30
CA ALA A 91 2.94 -2.22 18.86
C ALA A 91 3.46 -1.04 18.01
N LEU A 92 4.48 -0.31 18.48
CA LEU A 92 5.01 0.85 17.76
C LEU A 92 5.56 0.50 16.38
N TYR A 93 6.19 -0.68 16.23
CA TYR A 93 6.63 -1.16 14.92
C TYR A 93 5.45 -1.37 13.96
N ALA A 94 4.30 -1.86 14.43
CA ALA A 94 3.12 -2.04 13.56
C ALA A 94 2.66 -0.72 12.91
N THR A 95 2.67 0.38 13.65
CA THR A 95 2.35 1.72 13.11
C THR A 95 3.43 2.23 12.16
N LEU A 96 4.70 2.03 12.50
CA LEU A 96 5.80 2.42 11.63
C LEU A 96 5.66 1.79 10.23
N TRP A 97 5.28 0.52 10.18
CA TRP A 97 5.07 -0.20 8.92
C TRP A 97 3.80 0.22 8.18
N GLY A 98 2.70 0.46 8.89
CA GLY A 98 1.46 0.98 8.30
C GLY A 98 1.66 2.36 7.66
N LEU A 99 2.39 3.25 8.32
CA LEU A 99 2.75 4.56 7.76
C LEU A 99 3.75 4.44 6.61
N GLY A 100 4.80 3.64 6.76
CA GLY A 100 5.80 3.46 5.71
C GLY A 100 5.20 2.95 4.41
N THR A 101 4.29 1.98 4.49
CA THR A 101 3.57 1.44 3.33
C THR A 101 2.63 2.48 2.71
N ALA A 102 1.89 3.22 3.54
CA ALA A 102 1.00 4.29 3.06
C ALA A 102 1.75 5.39 2.30
N ILE A 103 2.91 5.82 2.81
CA ILE A 103 3.73 6.87 2.19
C ILE A 103 4.23 6.41 0.82
N VAL A 104 4.75 5.18 0.72
CA VAL A 104 5.24 4.64 -0.57
C VAL A 104 4.10 4.56 -1.59
N ALA A 105 2.94 4.05 -1.20
CA ALA A 105 1.77 3.98 -2.07
C ALA A 105 1.28 5.36 -2.53
N LEU A 106 1.29 6.36 -1.63
CA LEU A 106 0.90 7.73 -1.95
C LEU A 106 1.86 8.38 -2.95
N ILE A 107 3.17 8.22 -2.74
CA ILE A 107 4.18 8.76 -3.68
C ILE A 107 3.99 8.13 -5.06
N ALA A 108 3.83 6.81 -5.13
CA ALA A 108 3.60 6.12 -6.40
C ALA A 108 2.31 6.59 -7.09
N TYR A 109 1.21 6.73 -6.34
CA TYR A 109 -0.06 7.27 -6.86
C TYR A 109 0.15 8.66 -7.46
N ARG A 110 0.81 9.58 -6.73
CA ARG A 110 1.03 10.96 -7.18
C ARG A 110 1.94 11.02 -8.41
N VAL A 111 3.06 10.31 -8.40
CA VAL A 111 3.99 10.28 -9.53
C VAL A 111 3.30 9.73 -10.79
N ILE A 112 2.55 8.63 -10.68
CA ILE A 112 1.84 8.07 -11.84
C ILE A 112 0.75 9.04 -12.31
N LEU A 113 -0.01 9.63 -11.40
CA LEU A 113 -1.07 10.60 -11.73
C LEU A 113 -0.52 11.82 -12.48
N GLU A 114 0.62 12.37 -12.06
CA GLU A 114 1.29 13.52 -12.71
C GLU A 114 1.84 13.16 -14.11
N LEU A 115 2.18 11.88 -14.33
CA LEU A 115 2.66 11.39 -15.62
C LEU A 115 1.52 11.16 -16.63
N LEU A 116 0.26 11.16 -16.19
CA LEU A 116 -0.89 11.01 -17.09
C LEU A 116 -1.25 12.40 -17.67
N PRO A 117 -1.37 12.54 -19.00
CA PRO A 117 -1.85 13.78 -19.60
C PRO A 117 -3.30 14.06 -19.18
N ASP A 118 -3.67 15.33 -19.08
CA ASP A 118 -4.97 15.78 -18.60
C ASP A 118 -6.11 15.12 -19.38
N ALA A 119 -7.19 14.74 -18.67
CA ALA A 119 -8.36 14.09 -19.27
C ALA A 119 -8.95 14.92 -20.42
N GLU A 120 -8.86 16.25 -20.34
CA GLU A 120 -9.33 17.19 -21.38
C GLU A 120 -8.46 17.13 -22.65
N GLU A 121 -7.14 16.95 -22.50
CA GLU A 121 -6.21 16.79 -23.62
C GLU A 121 -6.34 15.39 -24.24
N ARG A 122 -6.67 14.38 -23.43
CA ARG A 122 -6.95 13.00 -23.88
C ARG A 122 -8.24 12.90 -24.68
N ASP A 123 -9.32 13.55 -24.23
CA ASP A 123 -10.59 13.61 -24.94
C ASP A 123 -10.45 14.39 -26.25
N ALA A 124 -9.62 15.45 -26.27
CA ALA A 124 -9.28 16.19 -27.48
C ALA A 124 -8.43 15.37 -28.48
N VAL A 125 -7.49 14.55 -28.00
CA VAL A 125 -6.65 13.67 -28.84
C VAL A 125 -7.45 12.47 -29.37
N ALA A 126 -8.33 11.89 -28.55
CA ALA A 126 -9.23 10.80 -28.96
C ALA A 126 -10.28 11.27 -29.97
N SER A 127 -10.83 12.48 -29.78
CA SER A 127 -11.72 13.12 -30.75
C SER A 127 -11.02 13.35 -32.09
N LYS A 128 -9.78 13.87 -32.10
CA LYS A 128 -9.00 14.07 -33.34
C LYS A 128 -8.63 12.77 -34.06
N ALA A 129 -8.27 11.72 -33.33
CA ALA A 129 -7.93 10.42 -33.92
C ALA A 129 -9.12 9.72 -34.60
N THR A 130 -10.35 10.02 -34.18
CA THR A 130 -11.58 9.50 -34.80
C THR A 130 -11.96 10.28 -36.06
N VAL A 131 -11.54 11.55 -36.16
CA VAL A 131 -11.84 12.45 -37.30
C VAL A 131 -10.83 12.29 -38.45
N GLU A 132 -9.62 11.79 -38.20
CA GLU A 132 -8.57 11.60 -39.23
C GLU A 132 -8.57 10.23 -39.93
N MET A 133 -9.66 9.44 -39.89
CA MET A 133 -9.77 8.28 -40.78
C MET A 133 -10.00 8.77 -42.23
N PRO A 134 -9.04 8.62 -43.17
CA PRO A 134 -9.33 8.89 -44.57
C PRO A 134 -10.42 7.91 -45.02
N GLU A 135 -11.54 8.46 -45.49
CA GLU A 135 -12.50 7.71 -46.30
C GLU A 135 -11.73 7.08 -47.46
N ALA A 136 -11.57 5.76 -47.41
CA ALA A 136 -11.04 4.94 -48.50
C ALA A 136 -12.03 3.80 -48.76
#